data_AF-A0A1A8JI13-F1
#
_entry.id   AF-A0A1A8JI13-F1
#
_cell.length_a   1.000
_cell.length_b   1.000
_cell.length_c   1.000
_cell.angle_alpha   90.00
_cell.angle_beta   90.00
_cell.angle_gamma   90.00
#
_symmetry.space_group_name_H-M   'P 1'
#
loop_
_entity.id
_entity.type
_entity.pdbx_description
1 polymer ?
#
loop_
_entity_poly.entity_id
_entity_poly.type
_entity_poly.pdbx_seq_one_letter_code
_entity_poly.pdbx_strand_id
1 'polypeptide(L)'
;LEAAPAEYVVEWYPEDPNLKEIKWVRLGKNNTRTVLTGISPWVCYEGAVFAFYNEDLVSRTKFKRVATLESAPTLGQPFEKMVEGGKT
;
A
#
# COMPACT_ATOMS: atom_id res chain seq x y z
N LEU A 1 19.60 22.34 17.55
CA LEU A 1 19.03 22.51 16.20
C LEU A 1 18.60 21.11 15.78
N GLU A 2 17.31 20.87 15.53
CA GLU A 2 16.87 19.58 15.01
C GLU A 2 17.47 19.43 13.60
N ALA A 3 18.35 18.45 13.40
CA ALA A 3 18.98 18.23 12.11
C ALA A 3 17.91 17.78 11.10
N ALA A 4 17.97 18.23 9.86
CA ALA A 4 17.09 17.67 8.83
C ALA A 4 17.58 16.27 8.42
N PRO A 5 16.67 15.29 8.19
CA PRO A 5 17.06 13.99 7.66
C PRO A 5 17.80 14.12 6.33
N ALA A 6 18.85 13.32 6.17
CA ALA A 6 19.58 13.20 4.91
C ALA A 6 18.82 12.34 3.89
N GLU A 7 17.99 11.44 4.38
CA GLU A 7 17.29 10.46 3.56
C GLU A 7 16.07 9.91 4.28
N TYR A 8 15.08 9.49 3.51
CA TYR A 8 13.99 8.67 4.00
C TYR A 8 13.87 7.35 3.25
N VAL A 9 13.44 6.31 3.95
CA VAL A 9 12.98 5.06 3.34
C VAL A 9 11.55 4.81 3.78
N VAL A 10 10.69 4.49 2.84
CA VAL A 10 9.32 4.06 3.12
C VAL A 10 9.22 2.59 2.77
N GLU A 11 8.91 1.75 3.75
CA GLU A 11 8.57 0.33 3.56
C GLU A 11 7.06 0.13 3.68
N TRP A 12 6.50 -0.79 2.91
CA TRP A 12 5.12 -1.23 3.06
C TRP A 12 4.95 -2.69 2.67
N TYR A 13 4.00 -3.35 3.32
CA TYR A 13 3.69 -4.76 3.12
C TYR A 13 2.21 -5.01 3.38
N PRO A 14 1.59 -5.98 2.70
CA PRO A 14 0.22 -6.41 3.02
C PRO A 14 0.09 -6.85 4.48
N GLU A 15 -1.03 -6.50 5.12
CA GLU A 15 -1.33 -6.97 6.49
C GLU A 15 -1.55 -8.49 6.52
N ASP A 16 -2.03 -9.08 5.42
CA ASP A 16 -2.20 -10.53 5.28
C ASP A 16 -0.83 -11.23 5.26
N PRO A 17 -0.51 -12.07 6.27
CA PRO A 17 0.77 -12.77 6.36
C PRO A 17 1.01 -13.79 5.24
N ASN A 18 -0.01 -14.15 4.47
CA ASN A 18 0.12 -15.01 3.28
C ASN A 18 0.64 -14.22 2.07
N LEU A 19 0.46 -12.89 2.06
CA LEU A 19 0.93 -11.98 1.02
C LEU A 19 2.30 -11.43 1.41
N LYS A 20 3.33 -12.28 1.40
CA LYS A 20 4.69 -11.98 1.89
C LYS A 20 5.54 -11.12 0.94
N GLU A 21 5.03 -9.98 0.49
CA GLU A 21 5.77 -9.06 -0.36
C GLU A 21 6.03 -7.74 0.36
N ILE A 22 7.28 -7.54 0.81
CA ILE A 22 7.73 -6.24 1.33
C ILE A 22 8.21 -5.40 0.15
N LYS A 23 7.63 -4.21 0.00
CA LYS A 23 8.03 -3.21 -0.98
C LYS A 23 8.63 -2.01 -0.26
N TRP A 24 9.52 -1.29 -0.93
CA TRP A 24 10.15 -0.11 -0.36
C TRP A 24 10.55 0.91 -1.43
N VAL A 25 10.68 2.16 -1.00
CA VAL A 25 11.21 3.25 -1.82
C VAL A 25 12.13 4.14 -1.01
N ARG A 26 13.23 4.56 -1.63
CA ARG A 26 14.22 5.48 -1.06
C ARG A 26 13.98 6.90 -1.57
N LEU A 27 14.03 7.87 -0.67
CA LEU A 27 13.81 9.29 -0.91
C LEU A 27 15.06 10.06 -0.52
N GLY A 28 15.65 10.79 -1.47
CA GLY A 28 16.77 11.68 -1.17
C GLY A 28 16.34 12.86 -0.29
N LYS A 29 17.33 13.53 0.31
CA LYS A 29 17.20 14.68 1.22
C LYS A 29 16.15 15.73 0.86
N ASN A 30 15.95 16.01 -0.43
CA ASN A 30 15.07 17.07 -0.90
C ASN A 30 13.60 16.63 -1.04
N ASN A 31 13.30 15.34 -0.84
CA ASN A 31 11.97 14.78 -1.03
C ASN A 31 11.40 14.30 0.31
N THR A 32 10.31 14.93 0.75
CA THR A 32 9.61 14.58 1.99
C THR A 32 8.31 13.81 1.74
N ARG A 33 7.93 13.61 0.47
CA ARG A 33 6.70 12.95 0.05
C ARG A 33 6.98 11.98 -1.10
N THR A 34 6.27 10.86 -1.07
CA THR A 34 6.20 9.90 -2.17
C THR A 34 4.76 9.46 -2.40
N VAL A 35 4.44 9.03 -3.61
CA VAL A 35 3.17 8.37 -3.94
C VAL A 35 3.48 6.90 -4.15
N LEU A 36 2.84 6.04 -3.35
CA LEU A 36 2.98 4.59 -3.49
C LEU A 36 2.11 4.11 -4.66
N THR A 37 2.72 3.41 -5.62
CA THR A 37 2.05 2.85 -6.81
C THR A 37 2.12 1.32 -6.82
N GLY A 38 1.32 0.67 -7.66
CA GLY A 38 1.29 -0.80 -7.73
C GLY A 38 0.72 -1.45 -6.45
N ILE A 39 -0.23 -0.76 -5.83
CA ILE A 39 -0.95 -1.19 -4.63
C ILE A 39 -2.22 -1.92 -5.07
N SER A 40 -2.43 -3.13 -4.56
CA SER A 40 -3.60 -3.93 -4.90
C SER A 40 -4.86 -3.33 -4.27
N PRO A 41 -5.97 -3.23 -5.02
CA PRO A 41 -7.28 -2.94 -4.44
C PRO A 41 -7.64 -3.97 -3.37
N TRP A 42 -8.45 -3.58 -2.38
CA TRP A 42 -8.94 -4.44 -1.29
C TRP A 42 -7.90 -5.04 -0.34
N VAL A 43 -6.61 -4.73 -0.53
CA VAL A 43 -5.54 -5.17 0.38
C VAL A 43 -5.22 -4.05 1.36
N CYS A 44 -5.29 -4.38 2.66
CA CYS A 44 -4.79 -3.51 3.72
C CYS A 44 -3.26 -3.59 3.77
N TYR A 45 -2.61 -2.43 3.85
CA TYR A 45 -1.15 -2.36 3.99
C TYR A 45 -0.74 -1.77 5.33
N GLU A 46 0.35 -2.30 5.87
CA GLU A 46 1.13 -1.72 6.96
C GLU A 46 2.51 -1.31 6.45
N GLY A 47 3.22 -0.50 7.24
CA GLY A 47 4.57 -0.12 6.89
C GLY A 47 5.19 0.84 7.88
N ALA A 48 6.32 1.41 7.47
CA ALA A 48 7.01 2.42 8.24
C ALA A 48 7.76 3.41 7.34
N VAL A 49 7.93 4.61 7.87
CA VAL A 49 8.86 5.62 7.36
C VAL A 49 10.07 5.63 8.27
N PHE A 50 11.25 5.49 7.69
CA PHE A 50 12.54 5.65 8.35
C PHE A 50 13.15 6.96 7.89
N ALA A 51 13.64 7.76 8.83
CA ALA A 51 14.41 8.97 8.57
C ALA A 51 15.84 8.76 9.03
N PHE A 52 16.80 8.87 8.11
CA PHE A 52 18.22 8.71 8.37
C PHE A 52 18.88 10.07 8.48
N TYR A 53 19.61 10.29 9.58
CA TYR A 53 20.39 11.51 9.82
C TYR A 53 21.89 11.20 9.66
N ASN A 54 22.71 12.22 9.43
CA ASN A 54 24.15 12.05 9.14
C ASN A 54 24.97 11.40 10.28
N GLU A 55 24.42 11.33 11.49
CA GLU A 55 25.12 10.86 12.71
C GLU A 55 24.72 9.42 13.09
N ASP A 56 24.40 8.57 12.10
CA ASP A 56 23.87 7.21 12.28
C ASP A 56 22.55 7.12 13.10
N LEU A 57 21.93 8.26 13.38
CA LEU A 57 20.63 8.32 14.01
C LEU A 57 19.56 7.93 12.99
N VAL A 58 18.67 7.03 13.40
CA VAL A 58 17.51 6.63 12.59
C VAL A 58 16.24 6.83 13.42
N SER A 59 15.31 7.60 12.90
CA SER A 59 13.95 7.68 13.43
C SER A 59 13.02 6.78 12.62
N ARG A 60 12.07 6.13 13.29
CA ARG A 60 11.09 5.24 12.66
C ARG A 60 9.70 5.62 13.09
N THR A 61 8.79 5.76 12.13
CA THR A 61 7.37 5.96 12.37
C THR A 61 6.57 4.92 11.61
N LYS A 62 5.76 4.13 12.32
CA LYS A 62 4.91 3.11 11.70
C LYS A 62 3.59 3.71 11.23
N PHE A 63 3.06 3.17 10.13
CA PHE A 63 1.68 3.40 9.71
C PHE A 63 0.98 2.04 9.51
N LYS A 64 -0.33 2.03 9.71
CA LYS A 64 -1.17 0.83 9.63
C LYS A 64 -2.50 1.17 8.97
N ARG A 65 -3.18 0.14 8.44
CA ARG A 65 -4.54 0.21 7.90
C ARG A 65 -4.71 1.31 6.84
N VAL A 66 -3.73 1.42 5.95
CA VAL A 66 -3.89 2.25 4.76
C VAL A 66 -4.79 1.46 3.81
N ALA A 67 -6.07 1.82 3.78
CA ALA A 67 -7.03 1.23 2.87
C ALA A 67 -6.86 1.84 1.48
N THR A 68 -6.81 0.99 0.46
CA THR A 68 -6.89 1.41 -0.94
C THR A 68 -8.33 1.71 -1.32
N LEU A 69 -8.53 2.50 -2.38
CA LEU A 69 -9.86 2.80 -2.91
C LEU A 69 -10.64 1.51 -3.17
N GLU A 70 -11.93 1.53 -2.85
CA GLU A 70 -12.85 0.47 -3.20
C GLU A 70 -12.82 0.25 -4.73
N SER A 71 -12.64 -0.98 -5.17
CA SER A 71 -12.83 -1.35 -6.58
C SER A 71 -14.07 -2.21 -6.72
N ALA A 72 -14.81 -2.04 -7.82
CA ALA A 72 -15.89 -2.96 -8.16
C ALA A 72 -15.34 -4.41 -8.19
N PRO A 73 -16.02 -5.39 -7.57
CA PRO A 73 -15.61 -6.78 -7.68
C PRO A 73 -15.65 -7.20 -9.14
N THR A 74 -14.53 -7.69 -9.67
CA THR A 74 -14.43 -8.15 -11.06
C THR A 74 -15.29 -9.39 -11.32
N LEU A 75 -15.59 -10.15 -10.25
CA LEU A 75 -16.36 -11.39 -10.34
C LEU A 75 -17.82 -11.16 -9.91
N GLY A 76 -18.56 -10.38 -10.70
CA GLY A 76 -20.00 -10.61 -10.80
C GLY A 76 -20.19 -11.88 -11.61
N GLN A 77 -20.75 -12.94 -11.02
CA GLN A 77 -21.11 -14.13 -11.81
C GLN A 77 -21.89 -13.68 -13.04
N PRO A 78 -21.54 -14.12 -14.26
CA PRO A 78 -22.39 -13.88 -15.41
C PRO A 78 -23.76 -14.48 -15.08
N PHE A 79 -24.75 -13.61 -14.93
CA PHE A 79 -26.13 -14.04 -14.77
C PHE A 79 -26.53 -14.72 -16.09
N GLU A 80 -26.44 -16.04 -16.15
CA GLU A 80 -27.16 -16.79 -17.17
C GLU A 80 -28.65 -16.53 -16.93
N LYS A 81 -29.25 -15.71 -17.80
CA LYS A 81 -30.70 -15.55 -17.86
C LYS A 81 -31.29 -16.96 -18.04
N MET A 82 -31.91 -17.51 -16.99
CA MET A 82 -32.72 -18.72 -17.14
C MET A 82 -33.82 -18.42 -18.17
N VAL A 83 -33.89 -19.29 -19.18
CA VAL A 83 -34.83 -19.19 -20.30
C VAL A 83 -36.23 -19.50 -19.78
N GLU A 84 -37.15 -18.53 -19.80
CA GLU A 84 -38.57 -18.81 -19.58
C GLU A 84 -39.11 -19.49 -20.83
N GLY A 85 -39.32 -20.79 -20.75
CA GLY A 85 -39.95 -21.58 -21.80
C GLY A 85 -41.37 -21.10 -22.06
N GLY A 86 -41.58 -20.45 -23.21
CA GLY A 86 -42.92 -20.18 -23.74
C GLY A 86 -43.58 -21.49 -24.16
N LYS A 87 -44.53 -21.96 -23.35
CA LYS A 87 -45.49 -23.01 -23.73
C LYS A 87 -46.83 -22.36 -24.01
N THR A 88 -47.15 -22.17 -25.28
CA THR A 88 -48.52 -22.21 -25.85
C THR A 88 -48.43 -22.50 -27.34
#